data_AF-A0A7W1JBC7-F1
#
_entry.id   AF-A0A7W1JBC7-F1
#
_cell.length_a   1.000
_cell.length_b   1.000
_cell.length_c   1.000
_cell.angle_alpha   90.00
_cell.angle_beta   90.00
_cell.angle_gamma   90.00
#
_symmetry.space_group_name_H-M   'P 1'
#
loop_
_entity.id
_entity.type
_entity.pdbx_description
1 polymer ?
#
loop_
_entity_poly.entity_id
_entity_poly.type
_entity_poly.pdbx_seq_one_letter_code
_entity_poly.pdbx_strand_id
1 'polypeptide(L)'
;MTSSLVLELQHLASDEKTPVSALLLKAKMVAVKLGRDDIQEMLDLEMKGYQGSRPKGELPKYRIVQGSLVVHNPYNGLLPVTFHSADYEEAMTRTFVSNSITEIEQTLSDPKGNVFHVPLGEKRRKRILTEVDTMDMPLLNV
;
A
#
# COMPACT_ATOMS: atom_id res chain seq x y z
N MET A 1 17.93 -34.58 -7.61
CA MET A 1 18.77 -33.83 -6.66
C MET A 1 17.85 -32.95 -5.82
N THR A 2 17.87 -33.08 -4.50
CA THR A 2 17.06 -32.23 -3.61
C THR A 2 17.77 -30.88 -3.44
N SER A 3 17.24 -29.85 -4.08
CA SER A 3 17.69 -28.47 -3.85
C SER A 3 17.51 -28.10 -2.36
N SER A 4 18.46 -27.38 -1.78
CA SER A 4 18.26 -26.80 -0.45
C SER A 4 17.15 -25.75 -0.52
N LEU A 5 16.25 -25.69 0.46
CA LEU A 5 15.20 -24.66 0.54
C LEU A 5 15.74 -23.22 0.41
N VAL A 6 16.98 -23.00 0.86
CA VAL A 6 17.66 -21.70 0.70
C VAL A 6 18.00 -21.41 -0.76
N LEU A 7 18.45 -22.41 -1.53
CA LEU A 7 18.72 -22.27 -2.96
C LEU A 7 17.43 -22.05 -3.75
N GLU A 8 16.34 -22.70 -3.37
CA GLU A 8 15.02 -22.44 -3.96
C GLU A 8 14.56 -21.00 -3.69
N LEU A 9 14.76 -20.50 -2.47
CA LEU A 9 14.43 -19.12 -2.11
C LEU A 9 15.26 -18.13 -2.92
N GLN A 10 16.56 -18.36 -3.06
CA GLN A 10 17.45 -17.53 -3.88
C GLN A 10 17.05 -17.54 -5.36
N HIS A 11 16.68 -18.71 -5.89
CA HIS A 11 16.19 -18.84 -7.26
C HIS A 11 14.90 -18.02 -7.47
N LEU A 12 13.91 -18.14 -6.57
CA LEU A 12 12.69 -17.34 -6.61
C LEU A 12 12.98 -15.84 -6.52
N ALA A 13 13.93 -15.44 -5.66
CA ALA A 13 14.32 -14.03 -5.52
C ALA A 13 15.06 -13.47 -6.74
N SER A 14 15.68 -14.33 -7.55
CA SER A 14 16.40 -13.92 -8.77
C SER A 14 15.51 -13.71 -9.99
N ASP A 15 14.24 -14.16 -9.93
CA ASP A 15 13.29 -14.02 -11.03
C ASP A 15 12.28 -12.91 -10.71
N GLU A 16 12.36 -11.80 -11.47
CA GLU A 16 11.47 -10.64 -11.36
C GLU A 16 10.00 -10.97 -11.66
N LYS A 17 9.72 -12.09 -12.33
CA LYS A 17 8.35 -12.55 -12.61
C LYS A 17 7.73 -13.30 -11.44
N THR A 18 8.51 -13.63 -10.42
CA THR A 18 8.01 -14.32 -9.24
C THR A 18 7.11 -13.39 -8.43
N PRO A 19 5.86 -13.78 -8.13
CA PRO A 19 5.02 -13.03 -7.21
C PRO A 19 5.72 -12.92 -5.84
N VAL A 20 5.73 -11.71 -5.28
CA VAL A 20 6.24 -11.44 -3.94
C VAL A 20 5.53 -12.33 -2.91
N SER A 21 4.24 -12.59 -3.06
CA SER A 21 3.51 -13.54 -2.20
C SER A 21 4.10 -14.96 -2.20
N ALA A 22 4.52 -15.47 -3.36
CA ALA A 22 5.16 -16.78 -3.50
C ALA A 22 6.57 -16.78 -2.87
N LEU A 23 7.31 -15.69 -3.03
CA LEU A 23 8.62 -15.50 -2.40
C LEU A 23 8.51 -15.51 -0.87
N LEU A 24 7.55 -14.76 -0.31
CA LEU A 24 7.30 -14.69 1.13
C LEU A 24 6.89 -16.05 1.72
N LEU A 25 6.07 -16.82 1.01
CA LEU A 25 5.70 -18.17 1.44
C LEU A 25 6.93 -19.10 1.52
N LYS A 26 7.81 -19.05 0.52
CA LYS A 26 9.07 -19.82 0.56
C LYS A 26 9.98 -19.33 1.69
N ALA A 27 10.10 -18.02 1.87
CA ALA A 27 10.88 -17.42 2.95
C ALA A 27 10.37 -17.89 4.33
N LYS A 28 9.04 -18.00 4.49
CA LYS A 28 8.43 -18.50 5.73
C LYS A 28 8.80 -19.95 6.00
N MET A 29 8.77 -20.81 4.99
CA MET A 29 9.22 -22.21 5.12
C MET A 29 10.68 -22.32 5.55
N VAL A 30 11.54 -21.46 5.00
CA VAL A 30 12.96 -21.36 5.39
C VAL A 30 13.09 -20.88 6.85
N ALA A 31 12.36 -19.84 7.23
CA ALA A 31 12.39 -19.27 8.58
C ALA A 31 11.95 -20.28 9.65
N VAL A 32 10.87 -21.04 9.39
CA VAL A 32 10.41 -22.15 10.24
C VAL A 32 11.50 -23.21 10.38
N LYS A 33 12.13 -23.62 9.28
CA LYS A 33 13.19 -24.64 9.30
C LYS A 33 14.44 -24.18 10.07
N LEU A 34 14.74 -22.89 10.06
CA LEU A 34 15.87 -22.29 10.76
C LEU A 34 15.54 -21.85 12.20
N GLY A 35 14.28 -22.02 12.66
CA GLY A 35 13.85 -21.63 13.99
C GLY A 35 13.93 -20.12 14.25
N ARG A 36 13.66 -19.29 13.23
CA ARG A 36 13.70 -17.82 13.32
C ARG A 36 12.31 -17.24 13.49
N ASP A 37 11.86 -17.12 14.74
CA ASP A 37 10.50 -16.65 15.06
C ASP A 37 10.29 -15.17 14.74
N ASP A 38 11.34 -14.35 14.89
CA ASP A 38 11.36 -12.93 14.52
C ASP A 38 11.01 -12.71 13.04
N ILE A 39 11.58 -13.54 12.17
CA ILE A 39 11.32 -13.49 10.73
C ILE A 39 9.93 -14.03 10.41
N GLN A 40 9.49 -15.10 11.09
CA GLN A 40 8.17 -15.67 10.87
C GLN A 40 7.05 -14.67 11.17
N GLU A 41 7.14 -13.95 12.29
CA GLU A 41 6.16 -12.94 12.69
C GLU A 41 6.09 -11.80 11.66
N MET A 42 7.24 -11.28 11.22
CA MET A 42 7.28 -10.25 10.19
C MET A 42 6.66 -10.72 8.87
N LEU A 43 6.99 -11.93 8.42
CA LEU A 43 6.42 -12.52 7.20
C LEU A 43 4.91 -12.73 7.33
N ASP A 44 4.43 -13.12 8.50
CA ASP A 44 3.00 -13.28 8.76
C ASP A 44 2.24 -11.95 8.68
N LEU A 45 2.80 -10.88 9.24
CA LEU A 45 2.24 -9.53 9.13
C LEU A 45 2.23 -9.06 7.66
N GLU A 46 3.29 -9.33 6.91
CA GLU A 46 3.40 -8.95 5.50
C GLU A 46 2.35 -9.68 4.63
N MET A 47 2.12 -10.97 4.90
CA MET A 47 1.16 -11.80 4.19
C MET A 47 -0.30 -11.55 4.58
N LYS A 48 -0.59 -11.27 5.85
CA LYS A 48 -1.96 -11.03 6.33
C LYS A 48 -2.37 -9.55 6.23
N GLY A 49 -1.39 -8.67 6.06
CA GLY A 49 -1.56 -7.24 6.20
C GLY A 49 -1.55 -6.80 7.66
N TYR A 50 -1.48 -5.49 7.85
CA TYR A 50 -1.32 -4.83 9.15
C TYR A 50 -2.68 -4.35 9.70
N GLN A 51 -3.76 -5.07 9.39
CA GLN A 51 -5.11 -4.70 9.82
C GLN A 51 -5.24 -4.91 11.33
N GLY A 52 -5.47 -3.82 12.09
CA GLY A 52 -5.59 -3.88 13.55
C GLY A 52 -4.33 -3.53 14.33
N SER A 53 -3.17 -3.40 13.67
CA SER A 53 -1.91 -2.88 14.22
C SER A 53 -2.04 -1.36 14.48
N ARG A 54 -2.82 -1.00 15.50
CA ARG A 54 -2.90 0.35 16.06
C ARG A 54 -1.84 0.41 17.16
N PRO A 55 -0.59 0.71 16.79
CA PRO A 55 -0.30 2.08 16.39
C PRO A 55 0.41 2.19 15.04
N LYS A 56 0.19 3.32 14.36
CA LYS A 56 0.88 3.73 13.11
C LYS A 56 2.42 3.77 13.20
N GLY A 57 3.00 3.55 14.38
CA GLY A 57 4.44 3.54 14.64
C GLY A 57 5.12 2.18 14.47
N GLU A 58 4.35 1.09 14.32
CA GLU A 58 4.91 -0.26 14.17
C GLU A 58 5.02 -0.72 12.71
N LEU A 59 4.49 0.06 11.77
CA LEU A 59 4.62 -0.29 10.36
C LEU A 59 6.06 -0.02 9.88
N PRO A 60 6.63 -0.94 9.10
CA PRO A 60 7.92 -0.71 8.46
C PRO A 60 7.91 0.52 7.57
N LYS A 61 9.04 1.25 7.50
CA LYS A 61 9.16 2.48 6.71
C LYS A 61 8.80 2.29 5.24
N TYR A 62 9.05 1.11 4.68
CA TYR A 62 8.71 0.77 3.29
C TYR A 62 7.19 0.61 3.04
N ARG A 63 6.36 0.52 4.09
CA ARG A 63 4.89 0.56 3.99
C ARG A 63 4.33 1.99 3.99
N ILE A 64 5.20 3.00 3.99
CA ILE A 64 4.84 4.41 3.89
C ILE A 64 5.09 4.86 2.46
N VAL A 65 4.02 5.20 1.75
CA VAL A 65 4.07 5.64 0.35
C VAL A 65 3.56 7.07 0.21
N GLN A 66 4.04 7.76 -0.81
CA GLN A 66 3.53 9.06 -1.23
C GLN A 66 2.79 8.87 -2.55
N GLY A 67 1.52 9.28 -2.59
CA GLY A 67 0.69 9.18 -3.78
C GLY A 67 0.27 10.55 -4.30
N SER A 68 -0.75 10.54 -5.17
CA SER A 68 -1.45 11.75 -5.60
C SER A 68 -2.89 11.70 -5.11
N LEU A 69 -3.43 12.85 -4.74
CA LEU A 69 -4.82 12.93 -4.31
C LEU A 69 -5.73 13.14 -5.53
N VAL A 70 -6.80 12.37 -5.58
CA VAL A 70 -7.87 12.51 -6.56
C VAL A 70 -9.22 12.65 -5.86
N VAL A 71 -10.10 13.46 -6.42
CA VAL A 71 -11.48 13.62 -5.99
C VAL A 71 -12.40 13.01 -7.04
N HIS A 72 -13.38 12.24 -6.60
CA HIS A 72 -14.40 11.69 -7.49
C HIS A 72 -15.54 12.71 -7.67
N ASN A 73 -15.63 13.28 -8.87
CA ASN A 73 -16.75 14.10 -9.30
C ASN A 73 -17.77 13.19 -10.03
N PRO A 74 -19.06 13.16 -9.61
CA PRO A 74 -20.09 12.34 -10.25
C PRO A 74 -20.26 12.57 -11.76
N TYR A 75 -19.93 13.77 -12.25
CA TYR A 75 -20.08 14.16 -13.65
C TYR A 75 -18.78 14.01 -14.45
N ASN A 76 -17.64 14.32 -13.83
CA ASN A 76 -16.34 14.42 -14.51
C ASN A 76 -15.36 13.30 -14.15
N GLY A 77 -15.76 12.34 -13.32
CA GLY A 77 -14.90 11.24 -12.89
C GLY A 77 -13.82 11.70 -11.89
N LEU A 78 -12.66 11.04 -11.93
CA LEU A 78 -11.55 11.34 -11.02
C LEU A 78 -10.79 12.59 -11.49
N LEU A 79 -10.78 13.61 -10.64
CA LEU A 79 -10.06 14.87 -10.86
C LEU A 79 -8.85 14.94 -9.92
N PRO A 80 -7.65 15.28 -10.41
CA PRO A 80 -6.49 15.47 -9.56
C PRO A 80 -6.65 16.73 -8.70
N VAL A 81 -6.15 16.68 -7.47
CA VAL A 81 -6.09 17.85 -6.57
C VAL A 81 -4.69 18.43 -6.61
N THR A 82 -4.61 19.73 -6.87
CA THR A 82 -3.36 20.50 -6.79
C THR A 82 -3.24 21.19 -5.44
N PHE A 83 -2.02 21.27 -4.92
CA PHE A 83 -1.73 21.92 -3.65
C PHE A 83 -0.83 23.14 -3.88
N HIS A 84 -1.05 24.20 -3.12
CA HIS A 84 -0.24 25.42 -3.20
C HIS A 84 1.10 25.30 -2.45
N SER A 85 1.22 24.33 -1.54
CA SER A 85 2.40 24.09 -0.72
C SER A 85 2.82 22.62 -0.82
N ALA A 86 4.10 22.39 -1.14
CA ALA A 86 4.69 21.05 -1.25
C ALA A 86 4.69 20.32 0.11
N ASP A 87 5.00 21.02 1.20
CA ASP A 87 4.97 20.45 2.56
C ASP A 87 3.56 19.96 2.92
N TYR A 88 2.55 20.72 2.47
CA TYR A 88 1.16 20.36 2.69
C TYR A 88 0.73 19.17 1.85
N GLU A 89 1.12 19.14 0.57
CA GLU A 89 0.90 18.00 -0.32
C GLU A 89 1.48 16.72 0.26
N GLU A 90 2.74 16.74 0.71
CA GLU A 90 3.39 15.58 1.30
C GLU A 90 2.62 15.10 2.55
N ALA A 91 2.25 16.02 3.45
CA ALA A 91 1.51 15.68 4.66
C ALA A 91 0.13 15.03 4.37
N MET A 92 -0.48 15.39 3.25
CA MET A 92 -1.82 14.92 2.86
C MET A 92 -1.79 13.63 2.04
N THR A 93 -0.82 13.49 1.15
CA THR A 93 -0.69 12.36 0.23
C THR A 93 0.12 11.19 0.79
N ARG A 94 0.93 11.42 1.82
CA ARG A 94 1.67 10.35 2.50
C ARG A 94 0.72 9.42 3.23
N THR A 95 0.67 8.14 2.84
CA THR A 95 -0.24 7.15 3.42
C THR A 95 0.48 5.86 3.80
N PHE A 96 -0.15 5.12 4.70
CA PHE A 96 0.32 3.82 5.13
C PHE A 96 -0.47 2.75 4.38
N VAL A 97 0.23 1.79 3.78
CA VAL A 97 -0.40 0.66 3.08
C VAL A 97 -0.41 -0.54 4.02
N SER A 98 -1.55 -0.77 4.66
CA SER A 98 -1.76 -1.90 5.58
C SER A 98 -2.29 -3.16 4.91
N ASN A 99 -2.57 -3.12 3.62
CA ASN A 99 -3.09 -4.25 2.85
C ASN A 99 -2.09 -5.41 2.83
N SER A 100 -2.60 -6.63 2.73
CA SER A 100 -1.76 -7.81 2.50
C SER A 100 -1.01 -7.69 1.17
N ILE A 101 0.17 -8.33 1.05
CA ILE A 101 0.87 -8.37 -0.24
C ILE A 101 -0.01 -8.97 -1.35
N THR A 102 -0.78 -10.02 -1.05
CA THR A 102 -1.69 -10.65 -2.01
C THR A 102 -2.74 -9.65 -2.54
N GLU A 103 -3.31 -8.83 -1.67
CA GLU A 103 -4.29 -7.81 -2.06
C GLU A 103 -3.66 -6.71 -2.93
N ILE A 104 -2.42 -6.30 -2.59
CA ILE A 104 -1.66 -5.33 -3.39
C ILE A 104 -1.37 -5.90 -4.78
N GLU A 105 -0.84 -7.13 -4.87
CA GLU A 105 -0.57 -7.81 -6.14
C GLU A 105 -1.82 -7.96 -7.00
N GLN A 106 -2.95 -8.36 -6.39
CA GLN A 106 -4.22 -8.46 -7.08
C GLN A 106 -4.68 -7.11 -7.65
N THR A 107 -4.55 -6.04 -6.86
CA THR A 107 -4.93 -4.69 -7.30
C THR A 107 -4.07 -4.22 -8.47
N LEU A 108 -2.76 -4.52 -8.44
CA LEU A 108 -1.82 -4.13 -9.50
C LEU A 108 -1.89 -5.02 -10.76
N SER A 109 -2.46 -6.22 -10.65
CA SER A 109 -2.64 -7.14 -11.77
C SER A 109 -3.82 -6.80 -12.67
N ASP A 110 -4.69 -5.87 -12.28
CA ASP A 110 -5.84 -5.47 -13.10
C ASP A 110 -5.37 -4.72 -14.36
N PRO A 111 -5.69 -5.21 -15.57
CA PRO A 111 -5.28 -4.57 -16.83
C PRO A 111 -5.85 -3.16 -17.03
N LYS A 112 -6.81 -2.70 -16.22
CA LYS A 112 -7.44 -1.37 -16.34
C LYS A 112 -6.64 -0.25 -15.71
N GLY A 113 -5.58 -0.54 -14.96
CA GLY A 113 -4.68 0.50 -14.48
C GLY A 113 -3.79 0.04 -13.35
N ASN A 114 -2.51 0.39 -13.44
CA ASN A 114 -1.49 0.15 -12.42
C ASN A 114 -1.64 1.11 -11.22
N VAL A 115 -2.88 1.42 -10.83
CA VAL A 115 -3.22 2.47 -9.86
C VAL A 115 -3.81 1.85 -8.61
N PHE A 116 -3.12 2.02 -7.49
CA PHE A 116 -3.57 1.58 -6.18
C PHE A 116 -4.36 2.70 -5.49
N HIS A 117 -5.68 2.57 -5.42
CA HIS A 117 -6.54 3.57 -4.79
C HIS A 117 -6.67 3.33 -3.28
N VAL A 118 -6.22 4.30 -2.48
CA VAL A 118 -6.35 4.27 -1.02
C VAL A 118 -7.41 5.29 -0.58
N PRO A 119 -8.47 4.87 0.14
CA PRO A 119 -9.47 5.80 0.62
C PRO A 119 -8.88 6.77 1.65
N LEU A 120 -9.20 8.05 1.50
CA LEU A 120 -8.72 9.07 2.41
C LEU A 120 -9.45 8.98 3.77
N GLY A 121 -8.69 8.84 4.85
CA GLY A 121 -9.23 8.80 6.21
C GLY A 121 -10.01 10.07 6.59
N GLU A 122 -11.00 9.91 7.48
CA GLU A 122 -11.98 10.96 7.81
C GLU A 122 -11.35 12.31 8.22
N LYS A 123 -10.30 12.25 9.06
CA LYS A 123 -9.62 13.46 9.56
C LYS A 123 -8.97 14.25 8.41
N ARG A 124 -8.34 13.54 7.46
CA ARG A 124 -7.73 14.17 6.28
C ARG A 124 -8.81 14.72 5.35
N ARG A 125 -9.89 13.95 5.13
CA ARG A 125 -11.05 14.39 4.33
C ARG A 125 -11.61 15.72 4.83
N LYS A 126 -11.82 15.85 6.16
CA LYS A 126 -12.32 17.09 6.77
C LYS A 126 -11.34 18.26 6.62
N ARG A 127 -10.04 18.03 6.76
CA ARG A 127 -9.01 19.07 6.58
C ARG A 127 -9.01 19.62 5.16
N ILE A 128 -9.06 18.75 4.16
CA ILE A 128 -9.16 19.17 2.76
C ILE A 128 -10.43 19.97 2.52
N LEU A 129 -11.58 19.51 3.01
CA LEU A 129 -12.85 20.20 2.79
C LEU A 129 -12.92 21.58 3.47
N THR A 130 -12.09 21.82 4.49
CA THR A 130 -12.01 23.12 5.18
C THR A 130 -11.06 24.09 4.47
N GLU A 131 -10.07 23.57 3.75
CA GLU A 131 -8.99 24.35 3.14
C GLU A 131 -9.08 24.46 1.61
N VAL A 132 -9.90 23.62 0.95
CA VAL A 132 -10.28 23.81 -0.45
C VAL A 132 -11.20 25.01 -0.49
N ASP A 133 -10.67 26.14 -0.96
CA ASP A 133 -11.44 27.33 -1.28
C ASP A 133 -12.58 26.90 -2.21
N THR A 134 -13.83 27.14 -1.78
CA THR A 134 -15.06 26.76 -2.50
C THR A 134 -15.25 27.50 -3.83
N MET A 135 -14.20 28.17 -4.35
CA MET A 135 -14.29 29.16 -5.40
C MET A 135 -14.25 28.58 -6.83
N ASP A 136 -13.80 27.33 -7.02
CA ASP A 136 -13.73 26.68 -8.36
C ASP A 136 -14.30 25.25 -8.39
N MET A 137 -15.19 24.90 -7.46
CA MET A 137 -16.04 23.73 -7.64
C MET A 137 -17.35 24.18 -8.28
N PRO A 138 -17.58 23.97 -9.60
CA PRO A 138 -18.90 24.17 -10.17
C PRO A 138 -19.84 23.14 -9.53
N LEU A 139 -20.60 23.61 -8.54
CA LEU A 139 -21.86 23.08 -8.06
C LEU A 139 -21.89 21.56 -7.79
N LEU A 140 -21.43 21.16 -6.61
CA LEU A 140 -22.05 20.04 -5.90
C LEU A 140 -23.28 20.57 -5.15
N ASN A 141 -24.33 20.91 -5.91
CA ASN A 141 -25.67 21.03 -5.38
C ASN A 141 -26.48 19.80 -5.80
N VAL A 142 -27.26 19.32 -4.83
CA VAL A 142 -28.21 18.19 -4.80
C VAL A 142 -27.65 16.92 -4.18
#